data_AF-A0A3A8N256-F1
#
_entry.id   AF-A0A3A8N256-F1
#
_cell.length_a   1.000
_cell.length_b   1.000
_cell.length_c   1.000
_cell.angle_alpha   90.00
_cell.angle_beta   90.00
_cell.angle_gamma   90.00
#
_symmetry.space_group_name_H-M   'P 1'
#
loop_
_entity.id
_entity.type
_entity.pdbx_description
1 polymer ?
#
loop_
_entity_poly.entity_id
_entity_poly.type
_entity_poly.pdbx_seq_one_letter_code
_entity_poly.pdbx_strand_id
1 'polypeptide(L)'
;MDLGGGLIGPVYERGTQTFVASDGANGAHRWSRNVGPNLSQPLVGITPDGGPFFGGTLKGYTSVGPVQYGHPQGSDLLLLKFAP
;
A
#
# COMPACT_ATOMS: atom_id res chain seq x y z
N MET A 1 8.05 -7.59 -9.50
CA MET A 1 7.14 -8.74 -9.31
C MET A 1 5.90 -8.48 -10.15
N ASP A 2 5.28 -9.50 -10.72
CA ASP A 2 3.96 -9.40 -11.38
C ASP A 2 3.00 -10.29 -10.60
N LEU A 3 1.81 -9.76 -10.28
CA LEU A 3 0.78 -10.44 -9.51
C LEU A 3 -0.43 -10.83 -10.37
N GLY A 4 -0.36 -10.65 -11.69
CA GLY A 4 -1.44 -10.95 -12.64
C GLY A 4 -2.05 -9.71 -13.32
N GLY A 5 -1.51 -8.52 -13.06
CA GLY A 5 -1.94 -7.25 -13.65
C GLY A 5 -0.80 -6.45 -14.29
N GLY A 6 0.37 -7.06 -14.46
CA GLY A 6 1.60 -6.42 -14.88
C GLY A 6 2.55 -6.17 -13.72
N LEU A 7 3.72 -5.60 -14.04
CA LEU A 7 4.77 -5.35 -13.06
C LEU A 7 4.30 -4.36 -11.98
N ILE A 8 4.41 -4.76 -10.71
CA ILE A 8 4.22 -3.86 -9.56
C ILE A 8 5.44 -2.95 -9.44
N GLY A 9 5.21 -1.65 -9.63
CA GLY A 9 6.21 -0.60 -9.53
C GLY A 9 5.69 0.63 -8.78
N PRO A 10 6.56 1.59 -8.44
CA PRO A 10 8.02 1.57 -8.64
C PRO A 10 8.73 0.56 -7.73
N VAL A 11 9.95 0.16 -8.08
CA VAL A 11 10.81 -0.70 -7.24
C VAL A 11 11.78 0.20 -6.48
N TYR A 12 11.79 0.10 -5.16
CA TYR A 12 12.72 0.81 -4.27
C TYR A 12 14.01 0.01 -4.09
N GLU A 13 15.17 0.67 -4.18
CA GLU A 13 16.48 0.02 -4.39
C GLU A 13 17.02 -0.83 -3.21
N ARG A 14 16.27 -1.07 -2.12
CA ARG A 14 16.74 -1.90 -1.00
C ARG A 14 15.62 -2.65 -0.27
N GLY A 15 15.89 -3.93 0.06
CA GLY A 15 15.17 -4.71 1.08
C GLY A 15 13.83 -5.32 0.66
N THR A 16 13.13 -5.87 1.65
CA THR A 16 11.75 -6.35 1.50
C THR A 16 10.82 -5.17 1.22
N GLN A 17 10.01 -5.27 0.17
CA GLN A 17 9.02 -4.25 -0.18
C GLN A 17 7.64 -4.66 0.29
N THR A 18 6.96 -3.71 0.93
CA THR A 18 5.55 -3.86 1.29
C THR A 18 4.71 -3.56 0.05
N PHE A 19 3.68 -4.36 -0.19
CA PHE A 19 2.67 -4.05 -1.18
C PHE A 19 1.29 -4.40 -0.63
N VAL A 20 0.27 -3.85 -1.27
CA VAL A 20 -1.13 -4.22 -1.06
C VAL A 20 -1.72 -4.68 -2.37
N ALA A 21 -2.50 -5.75 -2.34
CA ALA A 21 -3.17 -6.31 -3.50
C ALA A 21 -4.62 -6.63 -3.18
N SER A 22 -5.46 -6.57 -4.21
CA SER A 22 -6.83 -7.07 -4.18
C SER A 22 -6.97 -8.15 -5.24
N ASP A 23 -7.51 -9.28 -4.80
CA ASP A 23 -7.82 -10.42 -5.63
C ASP A 23 -9.32 -10.72 -5.53
N GLY A 24 -9.88 -11.29 -6.59
CA GLY A 24 -11.26 -11.75 -6.63
C GLY A 24 -11.49 -12.99 -5.79
N ALA A 25 -12.76 -13.37 -5.59
CA ALA A 25 -13.13 -14.56 -4.84
C ALA A 25 -12.56 -15.87 -5.43
N ASN A 26 -12.21 -15.86 -6.72
CA ASN A 26 -11.54 -16.96 -7.43
C ASN A 26 -9.99 -16.85 -7.41
N GLY A 27 -9.43 -15.91 -6.65
CA GLY A 27 -7.99 -15.61 -6.64
C GLY A 27 -7.50 -14.82 -7.85
N ALA A 28 -8.38 -14.37 -8.75
CA ALA A 28 -7.96 -13.57 -9.90
C ALA A 28 -7.53 -12.17 -9.47
N HIS A 29 -6.35 -11.74 -9.89
CA HIS A 29 -5.83 -10.42 -9.57
C HIS A 29 -6.73 -9.29 -10.08
N ARG A 30 -6.99 -8.29 -9.24
CA ARG A 30 -7.72 -7.07 -9.64
C ARG A 30 -6.76 -5.88 -9.73
N TRP A 31 -6.02 -5.64 -8.65
CA TRP A 31 -5.04 -4.57 -8.59
C TRP A 31 -4.00 -4.81 -7.50
N SER A 32 -2.84 -4.17 -7.67
CA SER A 32 -1.83 -4.06 -6.63
C SER A 32 -1.19 -2.68 -6.61
N ARG A 33 -0.63 -2.29 -5.46
CA ARG A 33 0.09 -1.04 -5.25
C ARG A 33 1.35 -1.34 -4.43
N ASN A 34 2.50 -0.91 -4.93
CA ASN A 34 3.73 -0.92 -4.13
C ASN A 34 3.63 0.15 -3.04
N VAL A 35 4.19 -0.12 -1.87
CA VAL A 35 4.28 0.82 -0.76
C VAL A 35 5.75 1.18 -0.56
N GLY A 36 6.01 2.47 -0.62
CA GLY A 36 7.32 3.05 -0.43
C GLY A 36 7.87 2.83 0.98
N PRO A 37 9.15 3.18 1.18
CA PRO A 37 9.78 3.07 2.48
C PRO A 37 9.10 3.99 3.51
N ASN A 38 9.55 3.87 4.75
CA ASN A 38 9.18 4.73 5.89
C ASN A 38 7.76 4.60 6.44
N LEU A 39 7.01 3.59 6.01
CA LEU A 39 5.82 3.13 6.71
C LEU A 39 6.17 1.93 7.59
N SER A 40 5.88 2.01 8.88
CA SER A 40 6.08 0.92 9.84
C SER A 40 4.75 0.42 10.40
N GLN A 41 4.75 -0.83 10.86
CA GLN A 41 3.55 -1.50 11.41
C GLN A 41 2.36 -1.44 10.44
N PRO A 42 2.52 -1.91 9.19
CA PRO A 42 1.44 -1.86 8.22
C PRO A 42 0.25 -2.70 8.71
N LEU A 43 -0.94 -2.17 8.51
CA LEU A 43 -2.20 -2.85 8.81
C LEU A 43 -3.14 -2.75 7.61
N VAL A 44 -3.93 -3.81 7.41
CA VAL A 44 -5.04 -3.84 6.47
C VAL A 44 -6.30 -4.16 7.25
N GLY A 45 -7.36 -3.38 7.02
CA GLY A 45 -8.68 -3.60 7.59
C GLY A 45 -9.74 -3.59 6.49
N ILE A 46 -10.79 -4.38 6.65
CA ILE A 46 -11.94 -4.41 5.75
C ILE A 46 -13.17 -3.99 6.56
N THR A 47 -13.92 -3.00 6.08
CA THR A 47 -15.20 -2.61 6.69
C THR A 47 -16.30 -3.61 6.34
N PRO A 48 -17.43 -3.66 7.09
CA PRO A 48 -18.52 -4.61 6.81
C PRO A 48 -19.14 -4.49 5.41
N ASP A 49 -19.05 -3.33 4.77
CA ASP A 49 -19.45 -3.09 3.38
C ASP A 49 -18.39 -3.51 2.35
N GLY A 50 -17.28 -4.11 2.79
CA GLY A 50 -16.18 -4.57 1.94
C GLY A 50 -15.12 -3.52 1.61
N GLY A 51 -15.21 -2.30 2.18
CA GLY A 51 -14.26 -1.23 1.95
C GLY A 51 -12.86 -1.52 2.53
N PRO A 52 -11.81 -1.60 1.69
CA PRO A 52 -10.46 -1.83 2.17
C PRO A 52 -9.80 -0.54 2.70
N PHE A 53 -9.18 -0.66 3.86
CA PHE A 53 -8.32 0.35 4.46
C PHE A 53 -6.91 -0.19 4.65
N PHE A 54 -5.92 0.67 4.43
CA PHE A 54 -4.51 0.40 4.68
C PHE A 54 -3.91 1.55 5.47
N GLY A 55 -3.05 1.22 6.43
CA GLY A 55 -2.42 2.24 7.24
C GLY A 55 -1.20 1.74 7.98
N GLY A 56 -0.62 2.64 8.76
CA GLY A 56 0.55 2.40 9.58
C GLY A 56 1.14 3.70 10.10
N THR A 57 2.23 3.58 10.84
CA THR A 57 2.98 4.74 11.32
C THR A 57 3.91 5.21 10.22
N LEU A 58 3.75 6.45 9.78
CA LEU A 58 4.55 7.09 8.75
C LEU A 58 5.65 7.93 9.40
N LYS A 59 6.88 7.87 8.90
CA LYS A 59 7.97 8.77 9.30
C LYS A 59 8.56 9.47 8.09
N GLY A 60 8.33 10.77 7.93
CA GLY A 60 8.72 11.46 6.70
C GLY A 60 7.73 11.20 5.57
N TYR A 61 8.25 10.79 4.41
CA TYR A 61 7.44 10.48 3.22
C TYR A 61 7.41 9.00 2.89
N THR A 62 6.26 8.53 2.43
CA THR A 62 6.08 7.24 1.76
C THR A 62 5.30 7.42 0.47
N SER A 63 5.16 6.37 -0.33
CA SER A 63 4.27 6.37 -1.49
C SER A 63 3.38 5.14 -1.47
N VAL A 64 2.17 5.27 -1.97
CA VAL A 64 1.27 4.13 -2.19
C VAL A 64 0.85 4.16 -3.64
N GLY A 65 1.41 3.24 -4.43
CA GLY A 65 1.40 3.34 -5.88
C GLY A 65 2.08 4.65 -6.33
N PRO A 66 1.44 5.46 -7.21
CA PRO A 66 2.04 6.68 -7.74
C PRO A 66 1.93 7.90 -6.80
N VAL A 67 1.19 7.79 -5.68
CA VAL A 67 0.89 8.94 -4.81
C VAL A 67 1.83 8.96 -3.62
N GLN A 68 2.44 10.12 -3.35
CA GLN A 68 3.28 10.35 -2.18
C GLN A 68 2.46 10.93 -1.02
N TYR A 69 2.72 10.45 0.20
CA TYR A 69 2.08 10.88 1.43
C TYR A 69 3.14 11.25 2.47
N GLY A 70 2.82 12.21 3.33
CA GLY A 70 3.63 12.58 4.49
C GLY A 70 4.14 14.02 4.46
N HIS A 71 5.05 14.30 5.38
CA HIS A 71 5.68 15.60 5.59
C HIS A 71 7.14 15.37 5.99
N PRO A 72 8.12 16.25 5.65
CA PRO A 72 9.55 15.93 5.80
C PRO A 72 9.99 15.78 7.26
N GLN A 73 9.23 16.31 8.21
CA GLN A 73 9.57 16.35 9.62
C GLN A 73 8.43 15.75 10.44
N GLY A 74 8.75 14.69 11.20
CA GLY A 74 7.86 14.06 12.16
C GLY A 74 7.43 12.63 11.83
N SER A 75 6.65 12.08 12.74
CA SER A 75 5.88 10.85 12.54
C SER A 75 4.40 11.20 12.46
N ASP A 76 3.65 10.50 11.62
CA ASP A 76 2.22 10.68 11.46
C ASP A 76 1.53 9.30 11.35
N LEU A 77 0.20 9.29 11.45
CA LEU A 77 -0.62 8.15 11.10
C LEU A 77 -1.04 8.26 9.62
N LEU A 78 -0.72 7.25 8.83
CA LEU A 78 -1.31 7.11 7.50
C LEU A 78 -2.52 6.18 7.59
N LEU A 79 -3.66 6.62 7.08
CA LEU A 79 -4.84 5.78 6.86
C LEU A 79 -5.45 6.11 5.49
N LEU A 80 -5.49 5.13 4.61
CA LEU A 80 -5.98 5.23 3.24
C LEU A 80 -7.14 4.26 3.04
N LYS A 81 -8.22 4.72 2.41
CA LYS A 81 -9.26 3.86 1.85
C LYS A 81 -8.90 3.59 0.38
N PHE A 82 -8.87 2.33 -0.04
CA PHE A 82 -8.81 2.02 -1.47
C PHE A 82 -10.21 1.97 -2.07
N ALA A 83 -10.35 2.53 -3.27
CA ALA A 83 -11.52 2.28 -4.09
C ALA A 83 -11.44 0.85 -4.67
N PRO A 84 -12.58 0.17 -4.86
CA PRO A 84 -12.65 -1.13 -5.53
C PRO A 84 -11.97 -1.15 -6.90
#